data_AF-A0A942Q1K2-F1
#
_entry.id   AF-A0A942Q1K2-F1
#
_cell.length_a   1.000
_cell.length_b   1.000
_cell.length_c   1.000
_cell.angle_alpha   90.00
_cell.angle_beta   90.00
_cell.angle_gamma   90.00
#
_symmetry.space_group_name_H-M   'P 1'
#
loop_
_entity.id
_entity.type
_entity.pdbx_description
1 polymer ?
#
loop_
_entity_poly.entity_id
_entity_poly.type
_entity_poly.pdbx_seq_one_letter_code
_entity_poly.pdbx_strand_id
1 'polypeptide(L)'
;MISSRRLKTALATAALSVLMAMSVTGCREAESEPPAPVPGPATESPASQVPEPAAKSTSVLVYLVDGEKLTVARREISATPGVAAAAMDELLTGVAERESELGFATEIPEGTVLLGLQIEEGVATVDLSGEFQSGGGSTSMLLRVAQVVYTLTQFDTVDTVSFMIDGVPAEAIGGEGVMVDPPVGREDFTDNVLPLIFVESPAPWDAVEPPLRVTGVSNTFEATLLLELVDSGGRIIFEGMATATAGSGTWGTFDVVIDYEAELEGSGSLIVFEESAEDGSRINLKEIPIDLKR
;
A
#
# COMPACT_ATOMS: atom_id res chain seq x y z
N MET A 1 50.09 16.59 -15.33
CA MET A 1 51.16 16.48 -16.36
C MET A 1 51.28 15.02 -16.79
N ILE A 2 51.40 14.76 -18.11
CA ILE A 2 52.26 13.72 -18.75
C ILE A 2 52.06 12.26 -18.25
N SER A 3 51.36 11.37 -19.00
CA SER A 3 51.89 10.48 -20.08
C SER A 3 52.89 9.40 -19.56
N SER A 4 52.90 8.11 -19.91
CA SER A 4 52.47 7.30 -21.08
C SER A 4 52.29 5.83 -20.61
N ARG A 5 51.58 4.84 -21.20
CA ARG A 5 51.33 4.33 -22.58
C ARG A 5 52.46 3.49 -23.25
N ARG A 6 52.24 2.16 -23.25
CA ARG A 6 52.49 1.12 -24.30
C ARG A 6 53.82 0.33 -24.38
N LEU A 7 53.66 -0.99 -24.48
CA LEU A 7 54.33 -1.93 -25.43
C LEU A 7 53.19 -2.87 -25.94
N LYS A 8 52.90 -3.19 -27.21
CA LYS A 8 53.55 -3.27 -28.55
C LYS A 8 54.16 -4.63 -28.95
N THR A 9 53.44 -5.35 -29.81
CA THR A 9 53.88 -6.22 -30.94
C THR A 9 52.58 -6.64 -31.68
N ALA A 10 52.27 -6.40 -32.97
CA ALA A 10 53.01 -6.33 -34.25
C ALA A 10 53.47 -7.74 -34.70
N LEU A 11 53.00 -8.38 -35.79
CA LEU A 11 53.00 -8.11 -37.26
C LEU A 11 51.79 -8.87 -37.94
N ALA A 12 51.43 -8.82 -39.24
CA ALA A 12 51.79 -7.98 -40.41
C ALA A 12 50.73 -8.04 -41.58
N THR A 13 50.95 -7.13 -42.54
CA THR A 13 50.54 -6.88 -43.94
C THR A 13 50.81 -7.99 -44.99
N ALA A 14 50.32 -8.00 -46.26
CA ALA A 14 49.28 -7.25 -47.03
C ALA A 14 49.19 -7.78 -48.51
N ALA A 15 48.19 -7.31 -49.28
CA ALA A 15 48.20 -7.07 -50.76
C ALA A 15 48.35 -8.28 -51.73
N LEU A 16 47.98 -8.25 -53.04
CA LEU A 16 47.03 -7.44 -53.85
C LEU A 16 46.83 -8.15 -55.23
N SER A 17 45.67 -7.95 -55.87
CA SER A 17 45.15 -8.44 -57.17
C SER A 17 46.10 -8.70 -58.38
N VAL A 18 45.66 -9.55 -59.35
CA VAL A 18 45.40 -9.16 -60.77
C VAL A 18 44.81 -10.30 -61.66
N LEU A 19 43.68 -9.97 -62.32
CA LEU A 19 43.17 -10.28 -63.68
C LEU A 19 43.58 -11.54 -64.52
N MET A 20 42.56 -12.20 -65.11
CA MET A 20 42.29 -12.35 -66.58
C MET A 20 42.03 -13.77 -67.16
N ALA A 21 40.76 -13.98 -67.58
CA ALA A 21 40.19 -14.77 -68.69
C ALA A 21 40.85 -16.06 -69.27
N MET A 22 40.04 -17.12 -69.42
CA MET A 22 39.68 -17.88 -70.65
C MET A 22 39.00 -19.22 -70.24
N SER A 23 38.14 -19.95 -70.98
CA SER A 23 37.24 -19.74 -72.13
C SER A 23 36.71 -21.14 -72.55
N VAL A 24 35.39 -21.28 -72.71
CA VAL A 24 34.62 -22.28 -73.51
C VAL A 24 34.58 -23.80 -73.19
N THR A 25 33.35 -24.34 -73.30
CA THR A 25 32.94 -25.73 -73.66
C THR A 25 32.95 -26.78 -72.53
N GLY A 26 31.90 -27.60 -72.33
CA GLY A 26 30.66 -27.78 -73.11
C GLY A 26 29.49 -28.37 -72.30
N CYS A 27 28.30 -28.38 -72.90
CA CYS A 27 26.99 -28.66 -72.28
C CYS A 27 26.66 -30.16 -72.16
N ARG A 28 25.45 -30.44 -71.62
CA ARG A 28 24.63 -31.69 -71.67
C ARG A 28 24.69 -32.53 -70.38
N GLU A 29 23.60 -32.91 -69.71
CA GLU A 29 22.15 -32.67 -69.86
C GLU A 29 21.47 -32.83 -68.49
N ALA A 30 20.53 -31.97 -68.09
CA ALA A 30 19.48 -32.28 -67.12
C ALA A 30 18.38 -31.21 -67.18
N GLU A 31 17.15 -31.62 -67.47
CA GLU A 31 15.95 -30.78 -67.48
C GLU A 31 15.67 -30.26 -66.06
N SER A 32 15.57 -28.94 -65.88
CA SER A 32 15.09 -28.35 -64.62
C SER A 32 13.60 -28.06 -64.71
N GLU A 33 12.78 -28.74 -63.91
CA GLU A 33 11.39 -28.35 -63.69
C GLU A 33 11.28 -26.87 -63.23
N PRO A 34 10.20 -26.16 -63.59
CA PRO A 34 9.97 -24.82 -63.08
C PRO A 34 9.87 -24.84 -61.56
N PRO A 35 10.45 -23.85 -60.84
CA PRO A 35 10.32 -23.78 -59.39
C PRO A 35 8.86 -23.64 -58.98
N ALA A 36 8.45 -24.42 -57.99
CA ALA A 36 7.15 -24.27 -57.34
C ALA A 36 6.97 -22.83 -56.82
N PRO A 37 5.75 -22.29 -56.79
CA PRO A 37 5.51 -20.93 -56.32
C PRO A 37 5.98 -20.76 -54.87
N VAL A 38 6.85 -19.77 -54.65
CA VAL A 38 7.28 -19.37 -53.31
C VAL A 38 6.04 -18.93 -52.51
N PRO A 39 5.80 -19.46 -51.31
CA PRO A 39 4.73 -18.96 -50.45
C PRO A 39 4.97 -17.47 -50.15
N GLY A 40 3.98 -16.63 -50.39
CA GLY A 40 4.02 -15.24 -49.96
C GLY A 40 4.12 -15.14 -48.43
N PRO A 41 4.62 -14.00 -47.89
CA PRO A 41 4.71 -13.82 -46.45
C PRO A 41 3.31 -13.95 -45.83
N ALA A 42 3.14 -14.92 -44.94
CA ALA A 42 1.90 -15.06 -44.19
C ALA A 42 1.71 -13.82 -43.32
N THR A 43 0.65 -13.06 -43.57
CA THR A 43 0.19 -12.04 -42.63
C THR A 43 -0.32 -12.75 -41.40
N GLU A 44 0.46 -12.75 -40.32
CA GLU A 44 -0.01 -13.21 -39.02
C GLU A 44 -1.19 -12.32 -38.61
N SER A 45 -2.37 -12.92 -38.59
CA SER A 45 -3.57 -12.27 -38.07
C SER A 45 -3.32 -11.98 -36.60
N PRO A 46 -3.55 -10.74 -36.11
CA PRO A 46 -3.38 -10.45 -34.69
C PRO A 46 -4.31 -11.36 -33.91
N ALA A 47 -3.73 -12.25 -33.10
CA ALA A 47 -4.50 -13.08 -32.20
C ALA A 47 -5.28 -12.15 -31.27
N SER A 48 -6.61 -12.19 -31.34
CA SER A 48 -7.43 -11.56 -30.32
C SER A 48 -7.05 -12.18 -28.99
N GLN A 49 -6.40 -11.40 -28.14
CA GLN A 49 -6.28 -11.72 -26.73
C GLN A 49 -7.71 -11.85 -26.21
N VAL A 50 -8.13 -13.09 -25.96
CA VAL A 50 -9.29 -13.33 -25.10
C VAL A 50 -8.92 -12.63 -23.78
N PRO A 51 -9.73 -11.69 -23.27
CA PRO A 51 -9.43 -11.07 -22.00
C PRO A 51 -9.34 -12.19 -20.97
N GLU A 52 -8.16 -12.34 -20.38
CA GLU A 52 -7.97 -13.20 -19.21
C GLU A 52 -9.03 -12.77 -18.19
N PRO A 53 -9.85 -13.70 -17.65
CA PRO A 53 -10.95 -13.32 -16.77
C PRO A 53 -10.36 -12.55 -15.61
N ALA A 54 -10.70 -11.26 -15.51
CA ALA A 54 -10.07 -10.34 -14.58
C ALA A 54 -10.01 -10.99 -13.19
N ALA A 55 -8.78 -11.17 -12.68
CA ALA A 55 -8.58 -11.70 -11.36
C ALA A 55 -9.38 -10.82 -10.40
N LYS A 56 -10.31 -11.43 -9.65
CA LYS A 56 -11.18 -10.67 -8.74
C LYS A 56 -10.26 -9.95 -7.75
N SER A 57 -10.33 -8.64 -7.68
CA SER A 57 -9.67 -7.89 -6.62
C SER A 57 -10.56 -7.83 -5.38
N THR A 58 -9.95 -7.48 -4.25
CA THR A 58 -10.62 -7.06 -3.02
C THR A 58 -9.73 -6.05 -2.33
N SER A 59 -10.33 -5.14 -1.56
CA SER A 59 -9.57 -4.19 -0.76
C SER A 59 -9.23 -4.75 0.62
N VAL A 60 -8.10 -4.33 1.18
CA VAL A 60 -7.73 -4.44 2.60
C VAL A 60 -7.26 -3.09 3.12
N LEU A 61 -7.31 -2.89 4.44
CA LEU A 61 -6.66 -1.77 5.11
C LEU A 61 -5.23 -2.15 5.51
N VAL A 62 -4.31 -1.19 5.46
CA VAL A 62 -3.01 -1.26 6.15
C VAL A 62 -2.87 -0.02 7.02
N TYR A 63 -2.23 -0.18 8.18
CA TYR A 63 -2.05 0.91 9.13
C TYR A 63 -0.59 1.36 9.07
N LEU A 64 -0.41 2.65 8.81
CA LEU A 64 0.86 3.32 8.57
C LEU A 64 1.06 4.42 9.61
N VAL A 65 2.13 5.22 9.49
CA VAL A 65 2.42 6.33 10.40
C VAL A 65 2.31 7.69 9.70
N ASP A 66 1.65 8.64 10.35
CA ASP A 66 1.61 10.08 10.04
C ASP A 66 2.24 10.83 11.24
N GLY A 67 3.47 11.31 11.05
CA GLY A 67 4.27 11.91 12.13
C GLY A 67 4.67 10.89 13.21
N GLU A 68 4.09 11.00 14.41
CA GLU A 68 4.26 10.03 15.52
C GLU A 68 2.96 9.29 15.84
N LYS A 69 2.01 9.24 14.90
CA LYS A 69 0.66 8.69 15.08
C LYS A 69 0.29 7.71 13.97
N LEU A 70 -0.60 6.76 14.24
CA LEU A 70 -1.13 5.89 13.19
C LEU A 70 -2.08 6.64 12.24
N THR A 71 -2.06 6.19 10.99
CA THR A 71 -2.99 6.53 9.91
C THR A 71 -3.41 5.24 9.20
N VAL A 72 -4.38 5.30 8.29
CA VAL A 72 -4.89 4.16 7.52
C VAL A 72 -4.76 4.41 6.02
N ALA A 73 -4.46 3.36 5.25
CA ALA A 73 -4.53 3.36 3.79
C ALA A 73 -5.28 2.12 3.30
N ARG A 74 -6.06 2.27 2.23
CA ARG A 74 -6.72 1.14 1.56
C ARG A 74 -5.89 0.66 0.38
N ARG A 75 -5.73 -0.66 0.26
CA ARG A 75 -4.98 -1.30 -0.83
C ARG A 75 -5.78 -2.38 -1.52
N GLU A 76 -5.66 -2.42 -2.84
CA GLU A 76 -6.25 -3.45 -3.69
C GLU A 76 -5.31 -4.67 -3.77
N ILE A 77 -5.82 -5.83 -3.36
CA ILE A 77 -5.12 -7.12 -3.47
C ILE A 77 -5.89 -8.07 -4.39
N SER A 78 -5.22 -9.13 -4.85
CA SER A 78 -5.91 -10.25 -5.52
C SER A 78 -6.73 -11.04 -4.50
N ALA A 79 -7.97 -11.37 -4.83
CA ALA A 79 -8.85 -12.13 -3.94
C ALA A 79 -8.25 -13.51 -3.63
N THR A 80 -8.05 -13.77 -2.34
CA THR A 80 -7.39 -14.96 -1.80
C THR A 80 -8.16 -15.48 -0.59
N PRO A 81 -8.14 -16.79 -0.28
CA PRO A 81 -8.62 -17.29 1.01
C PRO A 81 -7.81 -16.76 2.21
N GLY A 82 -6.55 -16.39 2.00
CA GLY A 82 -5.64 -15.90 3.03
C GLY A 82 -5.58 -14.37 3.11
N VAL A 83 -6.73 -13.70 3.22
CA VAL A 83 -6.84 -12.22 3.15
C VAL A 83 -5.95 -11.53 4.21
N ALA A 84 -5.91 -12.05 5.44
CA ALA A 84 -5.09 -11.47 6.50
C ALA A 84 -3.57 -11.61 6.25
N ALA A 85 -3.13 -12.70 5.61
CA ALA A 85 -1.72 -12.84 5.22
C ALA A 85 -1.38 -11.85 4.10
N ALA A 86 -2.26 -11.69 3.10
CA ALA A 86 -2.07 -10.70 2.05
C ALA A 86 -2.06 -9.25 2.57
N ALA A 87 -2.88 -8.92 3.57
CA ALA A 87 -2.83 -7.60 4.23
C ALA A 87 -1.49 -7.37 4.98
N MET A 88 -0.91 -8.42 5.56
CA MET A 88 0.42 -8.36 6.14
C MET A 88 1.52 -8.23 5.07
N ASP A 89 1.46 -8.98 3.97
CA ASP A 89 2.42 -8.86 2.86
C ASP A 89 2.39 -7.44 2.25
N GLU A 90 1.20 -6.84 2.12
CA GLU A 90 1.05 -5.43 1.75
C GLU A 90 1.69 -4.48 2.77
N LEU A 91 1.40 -4.63 4.07
CA LEU A 91 2.01 -3.80 5.11
C LEU A 91 3.55 -3.89 5.10
N LEU A 92 4.10 -5.09 4.92
CA LEU A 92 5.54 -5.35 4.86
C LEU A 92 6.21 -4.85 3.58
N THR A 93 5.44 -4.59 2.52
CA THR A 93 5.94 -3.94 1.29
C THR A 93 6.33 -2.47 1.56
N GLY A 94 5.93 -1.90 2.70
CA GLY A 94 6.24 -0.53 3.09
C GLY A 94 5.24 0.46 2.48
N VAL A 95 5.64 1.73 2.35
CA VAL A 95 4.76 2.83 1.94
C VAL A 95 4.72 2.98 0.42
N ALA A 96 3.51 3.12 -0.15
CA ALA A 96 3.31 3.38 -1.57
C ALA A 96 3.67 4.83 -1.96
N GLU A 97 3.88 5.08 -3.25
CA GLU A 97 4.28 6.42 -3.75
C GLU A 97 3.26 7.50 -3.35
N ARG A 98 1.95 7.27 -3.56
CA ARG A 98 0.89 8.22 -3.18
C ARG A 98 0.77 8.42 -1.67
N GLU A 99 0.89 7.34 -0.90
CA GLU A 99 0.90 7.39 0.58
C GLU A 99 2.06 8.30 1.06
N SER A 100 3.22 8.21 0.41
CA SER A 100 4.38 9.08 0.67
C SER A 100 4.12 10.56 0.31
N GLU A 101 3.27 10.85 -0.68
CA GLU A 101 2.85 12.23 -1.03
C GLU A 101 2.00 12.88 0.08
N LEU A 102 1.30 12.09 0.89
CA LEU A 102 0.62 12.55 2.11
C LEU A 102 1.55 12.61 3.33
N GLY A 103 2.84 12.28 3.17
CA GLY A 103 3.81 12.23 4.25
C GLY A 103 3.72 10.97 5.12
N PHE A 104 3.02 9.93 4.67
CA PHE A 104 2.94 8.68 5.43
C PHE A 104 4.30 7.95 5.44
N ALA A 105 4.56 7.24 6.53
CA ALA A 105 5.76 6.49 6.82
C ALA A 105 5.40 5.06 7.29
N THR A 106 6.41 4.19 7.39
CA THR A 106 6.29 2.93 8.13
C THR A 106 7.44 2.82 9.13
N GLU A 107 7.13 2.32 10.31
CA GLU A 107 8.14 2.01 11.34
C GLU A 107 8.67 0.57 11.24
N ILE A 108 8.20 -0.21 10.26
CA ILE A 108 8.67 -1.58 10.01
C ILE A 108 9.99 -1.53 9.21
N PRO A 109 11.06 -2.21 9.67
CA PRO A 109 12.34 -2.24 8.96
C PRO A 109 12.23 -2.92 7.59
N GLU A 110 12.85 -2.30 6.58
CA GLU A 110 12.98 -2.86 5.23
C GLU A 110 13.63 -4.26 5.30
N GLY A 111 13.05 -5.22 4.56
CA GLY A 111 13.51 -6.61 4.56
C GLY A 111 12.88 -7.50 5.65
N THR A 112 11.98 -6.99 6.48
CA THR A 112 11.11 -7.82 7.33
C THR A 112 10.24 -8.75 6.47
N VAL A 113 10.18 -10.03 6.80
CA VAL A 113 9.41 -11.06 6.06
C VAL A 113 8.36 -11.70 6.96
N LEU A 114 7.17 -11.96 6.39
CA LEU A 114 6.15 -12.81 7.00
C LEU A 114 6.56 -14.29 6.85
N LEU A 115 6.90 -14.94 7.96
CA LEU A 115 7.27 -16.36 8.01
C LEU A 115 6.03 -17.26 8.16
N GLY A 116 5.00 -16.77 8.85
CA GLY A 116 3.73 -17.48 9.03
C GLY A 116 2.64 -16.61 9.66
N LEU A 117 1.39 -17.00 9.44
CA LEU A 117 0.22 -16.43 10.09
C LEU A 117 -0.81 -17.53 10.36
N GLN A 118 -1.28 -17.64 11.60
CA GLN A 118 -2.32 -18.58 12.02
C GLN A 118 -3.37 -17.82 12.84
N ILE A 119 -4.65 -18.09 12.62
CA ILE A 119 -5.76 -17.44 13.34
C ILE A 119 -6.60 -18.53 14.00
N GLU A 120 -6.62 -18.53 15.34
CA GLU A 120 -7.37 -19.49 16.15
C GLU A 120 -8.00 -18.78 17.36
N GLU A 121 -9.28 -19.06 17.64
CA GLU A 121 -10.01 -18.58 18.82
C GLU A 121 -9.93 -17.05 19.08
N GLY A 122 -9.86 -16.24 18.01
CA GLY A 122 -9.76 -14.76 18.10
C GLY A 122 -8.33 -14.23 18.18
N VAL A 123 -7.32 -15.10 18.21
CA VAL A 123 -5.90 -14.71 18.26
C VAL A 123 -5.24 -14.93 16.90
N ALA A 124 -4.63 -13.89 16.34
CA ALA A 124 -3.73 -14.01 15.20
C ALA A 124 -2.28 -14.17 15.68
N THR A 125 -1.72 -15.38 15.53
CA THR A 125 -0.30 -15.64 15.77
C THR A 125 0.48 -15.33 14.50
N VAL A 126 1.27 -14.25 14.52
CA VAL A 126 2.08 -13.77 13.40
C VAL A 126 3.56 -14.06 13.65
N ASP A 127 4.22 -14.77 12.73
CA ASP A 127 5.65 -15.08 12.77
C ASP A 127 6.38 -14.20 11.76
N LEU A 128 7.30 -13.37 12.25
CA LEU A 128 8.05 -12.38 11.46
C LEU A 128 9.55 -12.67 11.54
N SER A 129 10.30 -12.26 10.54
CA SER A 129 11.76 -12.40 10.57
C SER A 129 12.41 -11.45 11.58
N GLY A 130 13.60 -11.83 12.08
CA GLY A 130 14.36 -11.09 13.09
C GLY A 130 14.62 -9.60 12.77
N GLU A 131 14.60 -9.19 11.49
CA GLU A 131 14.65 -7.79 11.06
C GLU A 131 13.59 -6.91 11.74
N PHE A 132 12.40 -7.44 12.04
CA PHE A 132 11.31 -6.71 12.70
C PHE A 132 11.70 -6.14 14.07
N GLN A 133 12.66 -6.75 14.77
CA GLN A 133 13.13 -6.27 16.08
C GLN A 133 14.21 -5.17 15.98
N SER A 134 14.70 -4.84 14.78
CA SER A 134 15.89 -4.01 14.58
C SER A 134 15.58 -2.51 14.46
N GLY A 135 16.50 -1.66 14.96
CA GLY A 135 16.43 -0.20 14.78
C GLY A 135 15.25 0.51 15.48
N GLY A 136 15.24 1.84 15.37
CA GLY A 136 14.27 2.71 16.05
C GLY A 136 14.64 3.04 17.50
N GLY A 137 13.71 3.73 18.17
CA GLY A 137 13.67 3.92 19.63
C GLY A 137 12.26 3.60 20.14
N SER A 138 11.96 3.91 21.41
CA SER A 138 10.73 3.42 22.07
C SER A 138 9.43 3.75 21.32
N THR A 139 9.26 4.98 20.82
CA THR A 139 8.08 5.39 20.02
C THR A 139 7.96 4.62 18.71
N SER A 140 9.07 4.49 17.98
CA SER A 140 9.16 3.74 16.72
C SER A 140 8.79 2.27 16.92
N MET A 141 9.29 1.64 17.99
CA MET A 141 8.96 0.25 18.31
C MET A 141 7.48 0.07 18.67
N LEU A 142 6.89 1.01 19.42
CA LEU A 142 5.48 0.97 19.78
C LEU A 142 4.57 1.11 18.54
N LEU A 143 4.87 2.09 17.67
CA LEU A 143 4.15 2.28 16.41
C LEU A 143 4.30 1.07 15.49
N ARG A 144 5.51 0.49 15.36
CA ARG A 144 5.78 -0.70 14.57
C ARG A 144 4.89 -1.89 14.95
N VAL A 145 4.79 -2.18 16.25
CA VAL A 145 3.89 -3.24 16.74
C VAL A 145 2.43 -2.87 16.49
N ALA A 146 2.04 -1.62 16.75
CA ALA A 146 0.67 -1.16 16.55
C ALA A 146 0.21 -1.23 15.07
N GLN A 147 1.07 -0.95 14.09
CA GLN A 147 0.78 -1.12 12.65
C GLN A 147 0.35 -2.56 12.34
N VAL A 148 1.06 -3.56 12.89
CA VAL A 148 0.73 -4.99 12.72
C VAL A 148 -0.57 -5.33 13.44
N VAL A 149 -0.75 -4.88 14.68
CA VAL A 149 -1.94 -5.16 15.50
C VAL A 149 -3.20 -4.60 14.83
N TYR A 150 -3.20 -3.34 14.42
CA TYR A 150 -4.36 -2.72 13.76
C TYR A 150 -4.67 -3.37 12.41
N THR A 151 -3.63 -3.73 11.64
CA THR A 151 -3.79 -4.42 10.34
C THR A 151 -4.39 -5.81 10.50
N LEU A 152 -4.00 -6.59 11.50
CA LEU A 152 -4.58 -7.93 11.73
C LEU A 152 -5.97 -7.88 12.38
N THR A 153 -6.21 -6.94 13.30
CA THR A 153 -7.51 -6.74 13.96
C THR A 153 -8.54 -5.98 13.12
N GLN A 154 -8.27 -5.73 11.82
CA GLN A 154 -9.30 -5.24 10.89
C GLN A 154 -10.34 -6.32 10.52
N PHE A 155 -10.03 -7.60 10.79
CA PHE A 155 -10.88 -8.74 10.45
C PHE A 155 -11.65 -9.20 11.70
N ASP A 156 -12.98 -9.30 11.60
CA ASP A 156 -13.90 -9.72 12.67
C ASP A 156 -13.57 -11.09 13.35
N THR A 157 -12.61 -11.84 12.81
CA THR A 157 -12.12 -13.11 13.37
C THR A 157 -10.84 -12.95 14.22
N VAL A 158 -10.35 -11.73 14.42
CA VAL A 158 -9.10 -11.41 15.13
C VAL A 158 -9.36 -10.29 16.14
N ASP A 159 -9.40 -10.66 17.41
CA ASP A 159 -9.51 -9.73 18.55
C ASP A 159 -8.12 -9.25 19.00
N THR A 160 -7.13 -10.15 19.02
CA THR A 160 -5.76 -9.87 19.51
C THR A 160 -4.68 -10.53 18.65
N VAL A 161 -3.43 -10.08 18.81
CA VAL A 161 -2.26 -10.57 18.06
C VAL A 161 -1.19 -11.10 19.00
N SER A 162 -0.70 -12.31 18.71
CA SER A 162 0.47 -12.92 19.35
C SER A 162 1.66 -12.90 18.40
N PHE A 163 2.85 -12.57 18.88
CA PHE A 163 4.04 -12.44 18.03
C PHE A 163 5.00 -13.62 18.21
N MET A 164 5.51 -14.09 17.07
CA MET A 164 6.67 -14.98 16.97
C MET A 164 7.74 -14.29 16.13
N ILE A 165 9.01 -14.56 16.46
CA ILE A 165 10.17 -14.03 15.73
C ILE A 165 11.09 -15.21 15.41
N ASP A 166 11.38 -15.41 14.12
CA ASP A 166 12.14 -16.55 13.60
C ASP A 166 11.62 -17.91 14.12
N GLY A 167 10.30 -18.07 14.27
CA GLY A 167 9.66 -19.28 14.78
C GLY A 167 9.68 -19.44 16.31
N VAL A 168 10.07 -18.41 17.07
CA VAL A 168 10.11 -18.41 18.54
C VAL A 168 9.10 -17.41 19.10
N PRO A 169 8.21 -17.80 20.04
CA PRO A 169 7.31 -16.85 20.71
C PRO A 169 8.07 -15.70 21.39
N ALA A 170 7.60 -14.47 21.18
CA ALA A 170 8.21 -13.28 21.73
C ALA A 170 7.43 -12.75 22.93
N GLU A 171 8.08 -12.59 24.09
CA GLU A 171 7.50 -11.88 25.24
C GLU A 171 7.49 -10.35 25.02
N ALA A 172 8.48 -9.85 24.28
CA ALA A 172 8.62 -8.44 23.93
C ALA A 172 9.32 -8.25 22.56
N ILE A 173 9.06 -7.12 21.91
CA ILE A 173 9.66 -6.74 20.62
C ILE A 173 10.72 -5.66 20.81
N GLY A 174 11.89 -5.88 20.21
CA GLY A 174 13.01 -4.95 20.15
C GLY A 174 13.75 -4.75 21.48
N GLY A 175 14.89 -4.06 21.41
CA GLY A 175 15.69 -3.73 22.60
C GLY A 175 15.00 -2.76 23.59
N GLU A 176 13.94 -2.10 23.14
CA GLU A 176 13.10 -1.19 23.93
C GLU A 176 12.07 -1.93 24.81
N GLY A 177 11.78 -3.21 24.50
CA GLY A 177 10.92 -4.06 25.33
C GLY A 177 9.43 -3.74 25.24
N VAL A 178 8.87 -3.56 24.03
CA VAL A 178 7.42 -3.47 23.84
C VAL A 178 6.83 -4.84 24.15
N MET A 179 6.15 -4.99 25.29
CA MET A 179 5.55 -6.26 25.73
C MET A 179 4.44 -6.69 24.77
N VAL A 180 4.45 -7.97 24.37
CA VAL A 180 3.46 -8.58 23.47
C VAL A 180 3.02 -9.99 23.90
N ASP A 181 3.37 -10.37 25.15
CA ASP A 181 2.78 -11.48 25.89
C ASP A 181 2.17 -10.93 27.20
N PRO A 182 0.86 -11.12 27.48
CA PRO A 182 -0.14 -11.83 26.67
C PRO A 182 -0.40 -11.16 25.30
N PRO A 183 -1.11 -11.85 24.37
CA PRO A 183 -1.50 -11.30 23.08
C PRO A 183 -2.19 -9.95 23.20
N VAL A 184 -1.84 -9.01 22.32
CA VAL A 184 -2.19 -7.58 22.43
C VAL A 184 -3.30 -7.18 21.47
N GLY A 185 -4.17 -6.29 21.92
CA GLY A 185 -5.31 -5.72 21.18
C GLY A 185 -5.07 -4.26 20.77
N ARG A 186 -6.09 -3.61 20.17
CA ARG A 186 -6.00 -2.19 19.78
C ARG A 186 -5.92 -1.27 21.00
N GLU A 187 -6.59 -1.65 22.08
CA GLU A 187 -6.67 -0.93 23.35
C GLU A 187 -5.30 -0.68 24.00
N ASP A 188 -4.35 -1.62 23.86
CA ASP A 188 -3.00 -1.53 24.45
C ASP A 188 -2.18 -0.37 23.86
N PHE A 189 -2.51 0.07 22.64
CA PHE A 189 -1.80 1.12 21.92
C PHE A 189 -2.56 2.44 21.85
N THR A 190 -3.90 2.40 21.95
CA THR A 190 -4.82 3.48 21.54
C THR A 190 -4.41 4.87 22.06
N ASP A 191 -4.19 5.02 23.37
CA ASP A 191 -3.80 6.30 24.01
C ASP A 191 -2.49 6.90 23.47
N ASN A 192 -1.55 6.04 23.07
CA ASN A 192 -0.21 6.44 22.68
C ASN A 192 -0.09 6.67 21.18
N VAL A 193 -0.68 5.79 20.36
CA VAL A 193 -0.45 5.77 18.91
C VAL A 193 -1.52 6.47 18.09
N LEU A 194 -2.74 6.68 18.58
CA LEU A 194 -3.79 7.33 17.78
C LEU A 194 -3.78 8.86 17.92
N PRO A 195 -4.14 9.61 16.86
CA PRO A 195 -4.57 10.99 16.96
C PRO A 195 -5.95 11.08 17.64
N LEU A 196 -6.26 12.19 18.32
CA LEU A 196 -7.52 12.36 19.06
C LEU A 196 -8.80 12.24 18.20
N ILE A 197 -8.66 12.38 16.88
CA ILE A 197 -9.66 11.99 15.88
C ILE A 197 -8.95 11.06 14.89
N PHE A 198 -9.34 9.78 14.90
CA PHE A 198 -8.86 8.77 13.95
C PHE A 198 -10.05 8.28 13.10
N VAL A 199 -10.09 8.71 11.84
CA VAL A 199 -11.07 8.23 10.86
C VAL A 199 -10.49 6.98 10.20
N GLU A 200 -11.26 5.90 10.22
CA GLU A 200 -10.89 4.59 9.68
C GLU A 200 -11.55 4.31 8.32
N SER A 201 -12.72 4.90 8.07
CA SER A 201 -13.38 4.93 6.77
C SER A 201 -14.10 6.27 6.57
N PRO A 202 -14.03 6.91 5.40
CA PRO A 202 -13.21 6.54 4.25
C PRO A 202 -11.70 6.67 4.55
N ALA A 203 -10.90 5.85 3.87
CA ALA A 203 -9.45 5.99 3.80
C ALA A 203 -9.06 6.94 2.64
N PRO A 204 -7.80 7.43 2.60
CA PRO A 204 -7.33 8.27 1.51
C PRO A 204 -7.53 7.65 0.12
N TRP A 205 -8.03 8.47 -0.81
CA TRP A 205 -8.43 8.15 -2.20
C TRP A 205 -9.55 7.12 -2.36
N ASP A 206 -10.31 6.82 -1.31
CA ASP A 206 -11.52 6.03 -1.44
C ASP A 206 -12.50 6.67 -2.42
N ALA A 207 -13.06 5.85 -3.32
CA ALA A 207 -14.23 6.22 -4.09
C ALA A 207 -15.47 6.17 -3.17
N VAL A 208 -16.18 7.29 -3.06
CA VAL A 208 -17.33 7.43 -2.16
C VAL A 208 -18.59 7.86 -2.92
N GLU A 209 -19.70 7.16 -2.68
CA GLU A 209 -21.03 7.45 -3.23
C GLU A 209 -21.95 8.00 -2.11
N PRO A 210 -22.99 8.78 -2.45
CA PRO A 210 -24.00 9.18 -1.48
C PRO A 210 -24.98 8.01 -1.19
N PRO A 211 -25.29 7.71 0.08
CA PRO A 211 -24.79 8.34 1.30
C PRO A 211 -23.43 7.78 1.76
N LEU A 212 -22.55 8.65 2.23
CA LEU A 212 -21.22 8.25 2.72
C LEU A 212 -21.29 7.87 4.20
N ARG A 213 -20.88 6.65 4.54
CA ARG A 213 -20.66 6.22 5.92
C ARG A 213 -19.24 6.56 6.38
N VAL A 214 -19.12 7.33 7.45
CA VAL A 214 -17.87 7.74 8.08
C VAL A 214 -17.73 7.05 9.43
N THR A 215 -16.64 6.32 9.65
CA THR A 215 -16.39 5.54 10.86
C THR A 215 -14.99 5.77 11.43
N GLY A 216 -14.86 5.63 12.74
CA GLY A 216 -13.56 5.72 13.41
C GLY A 216 -13.68 5.79 14.92
N VAL A 217 -12.62 6.27 15.57
CA VAL A 217 -12.56 6.50 17.01
C VAL A 217 -12.05 7.91 17.34
N SER A 218 -12.51 8.46 18.46
CA SER A 218 -12.06 9.76 18.93
C SER A 218 -12.06 9.87 20.45
N ASN A 219 -11.34 10.87 20.95
CA ASN A 219 -11.31 11.27 22.36
C ASN A 219 -11.38 12.81 22.44
N THR A 220 -12.42 13.37 21.80
CA THR A 220 -12.70 14.81 21.75
C THR A 220 -13.50 15.29 22.95
N PHE A 221 -13.51 16.60 23.17
CA PHE A 221 -14.35 17.25 24.18
C PHE A 221 -15.83 17.01 23.89
N GLU A 222 -16.58 16.65 24.93
CA GLU A 222 -18.03 16.33 24.85
C GLU A 222 -18.39 15.30 23.76
N ALA A 223 -17.44 14.43 23.39
CA ALA A 223 -17.57 13.42 22.34
C ALA A 223 -17.98 13.96 20.96
N THR A 224 -17.84 15.26 20.73
CA THR A 224 -18.36 15.93 19.53
C THR A 224 -17.28 16.00 18.44
N LEU A 225 -17.69 15.80 17.19
CA LEU A 225 -16.87 16.00 16.00
C LEU A 225 -17.66 16.82 14.98
N LEU A 226 -16.98 17.71 14.26
CA LEU A 226 -17.51 18.44 13.12
C LEU A 226 -16.97 17.82 11.83
N LEU A 227 -17.83 17.73 10.81
CA LEU A 227 -17.55 17.10 9.53
C LEU A 227 -17.91 18.07 8.41
N GLU A 228 -16.95 18.30 7.50
CA GLU A 228 -17.16 18.98 6.23
C GLU A 228 -16.78 18.06 5.08
N LEU A 229 -17.61 18.02 4.04
CA LEU A 229 -17.26 17.39 2.76
C LEU A 229 -17.03 18.50 1.74
N VAL A 230 -15.88 18.50 1.08
CA VAL A 230 -15.42 19.58 0.20
C VAL A 230 -15.14 19.04 -1.20
N ASP A 231 -15.62 19.75 -2.24
CA ASP A 231 -15.36 19.40 -3.64
C ASP A 231 -13.98 19.89 -4.15
N SER A 232 -13.57 19.44 -5.34
CA SER A 232 -12.34 19.89 -6.01
C SER A 232 -12.22 21.42 -6.23
N GLY A 233 -13.31 22.16 -6.12
CA GLY A 233 -13.34 23.63 -6.21
C GLY A 233 -13.19 24.32 -4.85
N GLY A 234 -13.07 23.58 -3.75
CA GLY A 234 -13.06 24.10 -2.39
C GLY A 234 -14.44 24.47 -1.86
N ARG A 235 -15.53 24.02 -2.49
CA ARG A 235 -16.90 24.26 -2.00
C ARG A 235 -17.28 23.19 -0.99
N ILE A 236 -17.76 23.61 0.18
CA ILE A 236 -18.41 22.72 1.14
C ILE A 236 -19.73 22.24 0.53
N ILE A 237 -19.87 20.93 0.33
CA ILE A 237 -21.06 20.24 -0.20
C ILE A 237 -21.84 19.50 0.89
N PHE A 238 -21.24 19.30 2.08
CA PHE A 238 -21.91 18.88 3.31
C PHE A 238 -21.20 19.52 4.51
N GLU A 239 -21.96 19.94 5.52
CA GLU A 239 -21.49 20.38 6.83
C GLU A 239 -22.39 19.74 7.89
N GLY A 240 -21.81 19.17 8.94
CA GLY A 240 -22.57 18.50 9.99
C GLY A 240 -21.73 18.15 11.21
N MET A 241 -22.35 17.42 12.14
CA MET A 241 -21.71 16.96 13.37
C MET A 241 -21.97 15.47 13.60
N ALA A 242 -21.03 14.80 14.25
CA ALA A 242 -21.17 13.46 14.78
C ALA A 242 -20.90 13.46 16.30
N THR A 243 -21.39 12.43 16.98
CA THR A 243 -21.12 12.21 18.41
C THR A 243 -20.56 10.81 18.57
N ALA A 244 -19.38 10.70 19.16
CA ALA A 244 -18.78 9.43 19.52
C ALA A 244 -19.46 8.81 20.76
N THR A 245 -19.30 7.50 20.96
CA THR A 245 -19.90 6.78 22.11
C THR A 245 -19.34 7.21 23.47
N ALA A 246 -18.21 7.90 23.49
CA ALA A 246 -17.55 8.47 24.66
C ALA A 246 -16.66 9.65 24.22
N GLY A 247 -16.20 10.45 25.18
CA GLY A 247 -15.28 11.57 24.96
C GLY A 247 -14.68 12.06 26.28
N SER A 248 -13.90 13.14 26.22
CA SER A 248 -13.24 13.78 27.37
C SER A 248 -12.49 12.82 28.31
N GLY A 249 -11.42 12.19 27.81
CA GLY A 249 -10.59 11.26 28.57
C GLY A 249 -11.05 9.80 28.49
N THR A 250 -11.89 9.46 27.51
CA THR A 250 -12.27 8.08 27.18
C THR A 250 -12.53 8.01 25.68
N TRP A 251 -11.91 7.06 25.00
CA TRP A 251 -12.11 6.85 23.57
C TRP A 251 -13.52 6.33 23.28
N GLY A 252 -14.18 6.95 22.31
CA GLY A 252 -15.46 6.51 21.76
C GLY A 252 -15.33 6.14 20.29
N THR A 253 -16.19 5.24 19.83
CA THR A 253 -16.38 5.01 18.38
C THR A 253 -17.37 6.02 17.83
N PHE A 254 -17.22 6.42 16.57
CA PHE A 254 -18.27 7.10 15.82
C PHE A 254 -18.59 6.32 14.54
N ASP A 255 -19.87 6.31 14.20
CA ASP A 255 -20.43 5.69 12.99
C ASP A 255 -21.59 6.58 12.53
N VAL A 256 -21.34 7.38 11.49
CA VAL A 256 -22.29 8.36 10.97
C VAL A 256 -22.48 8.16 9.48
N VAL A 257 -23.71 8.34 9.01
CA VAL A 257 -24.05 8.33 7.59
C VAL A 257 -24.40 9.75 7.19
N ILE A 258 -23.69 10.28 6.20
CA ILE A 258 -23.90 11.64 5.68
C ILE A 258 -24.53 11.58 4.28
N ASP A 259 -25.72 12.18 4.17
CA ASP A 259 -26.38 12.42 2.89
C ASP A 259 -25.81 13.70 2.26
N TYR A 260 -25.34 13.62 1.02
CA TYR A 260 -24.80 14.76 0.26
C TYR A 260 -25.17 14.66 -1.22
N GLU A 261 -25.11 15.77 -1.95
CA GLU A 261 -25.34 15.81 -3.40
C GLU A 261 -24.06 16.23 -4.14
N ALA A 262 -23.44 15.31 -4.88
CA ALA A 262 -22.30 15.60 -5.73
C ALA A 262 -22.75 16.16 -7.10
N GLU A 263 -22.60 17.47 -7.33
CA GLU A 263 -22.83 18.06 -8.66
C GLU A 263 -21.86 17.48 -9.71
N LEU A 264 -20.63 17.14 -9.30
CA LEU A 264 -19.53 16.67 -10.14
C LEU A 264 -18.82 15.48 -9.46
N GLU A 265 -18.40 14.51 -10.27
CA GLU A 265 -17.48 13.45 -9.85
C GLU A 265 -16.04 13.97 -9.87
N GLY A 266 -15.19 13.45 -8.98
CA GLY A 266 -13.77 13.74 -8.93
C GLY A 266 -13.23 13.97 -7.52
N SER A 267 -12.02 14.50 -7.42
CA SER A 267 -11.37 14.72 -6.12
C SER A 267 -12.18 15.60 -5.19
N GLY A 268 -12.16 15.27 -3.91
CA GLY A 268 -12.63 16.08 -2.80
C GLY A 268 -11.87 15.75 -1.52
N SER A 269 -12.29 16.35 -0.42
CA SER A 269 -11.76 16.07 0.92
C SER A 269 -12.90 15.88 1.91
N LEU A 270 -12.80 14.85 2.76
CA LEU A 270 -13.52 14.80 4.02
C LEU A 270 -12.64 15.44 5.09
N ILE A 271 -13.15 16.47 5.75
CA ILE A 271 -12.46 17.18 6.85
C ILE A 271 -13.22 16.87 8.14
N VAL A 272 -12.55 16.26 9.11
CA VAL A 272 -13.10 15.99 10.45
C VAL A 272 -12.26 16.72 11.49
N PHE A 273 -12.90 17.49 12.37
CA PHE A 273 -12.21 18.32 13.35
C PHE A 273 -13.03 18.53 14.62
N GLU A 274 -12.39 19.13 15.61
CA GLU A 274 -12.98 19.61 16.86
C GLU A 274 -12.84 21.13 16.92
N GLU A 275 -13.80 21.83 17.53
CA GLU A 275 -13.66 23.26 17.83
C GLU A 275 -13.12 23.46 19.25
N SER A 276 -12.08 24.28 19.36
CA SER A 276 -11.49 24.70 20.62
C SER A 276 -12.52 25.46 21.47
N ALA A 277 -12.81 24.95 22.66
CA ALA A 277 -13.67 25.62 23.64
C ALA A 277 -13.09 26.94 24.18
N GLU A 278 -11.81 27.24 23.92
CA GLU A 278 -11.15 28.50 24.33
C GLU A 278 -11.41 29.64 23.34
N ASP A 279 -11.37 29.37 22.03
CA ASP A 279 -11.34 30.42 20.99
C ASP A 279 -12.11 30.10 19.69
N GLY A 280 -12.72 28.91 19.58
CA GLY A 280 -13.42 28.45 18.38
C GLY A 280 -12.49 28.09 17.21
N SER A 281 -11.18 27.97 17.43
CA SER A 281 -10.25 27.49 16.40
C SER A 281 -10.46 26.00 16.09
N ARG A 282 -10.22 25.59 14.85
CA ARG A 282 -10.25 24.18 14.45
C ARG A 282 -9.00 23.47 14.98
N ILE A 283 -9.21 22.48 15.83
CA ILE A 283 -8.17 21.64 16.44
C ILE A 283 -8.40 20.17 16.08
N ASN A 284 -7.39 19.33 16.28
CA ASN A 284 -7.42 17.89 15.99
C ASN A 284 -7.85 17.53 14.55
N LEU A 285 -7.71 18.49 13.63
CA LEU A 285 -8.20 18.39 12.25
C LEU A 285 -7.48 17.27 11.49
N LYS A 286 -8.27 16.43 10.83
CA LYS A 286 -7.84 15.47 9.81
C LYS A 286 -8.56 15.76 8.51
N GLU A 287 -7.78 15.93 7.45
CA GLU A 287 -8.24 16.05 6.07
C GLU A 287 -7.89 14.75 5.34
N ILE A 288 -8.89 14.16 4.69
CA ILE A 288 -8.80 12.86 4.02
C ILE A 288 -9.18 13.08 2.56
N PRO A 289 -8.24 13.00 1.61
CA PRO A 289 -8.55 13.14 0.20
C PRO A 289 -9.39 11.93 -0.24
N ILE A 290 -10.38 12.15 -1.09
CA ILE A 290 -11.37 11.15 -1.54
C ILE A 290 -11.73 11.38 -3.00
N ASP A 291 -12.33 10.39 -3.65
CA ASP A 291 -12.83 10.46 -5.02
C ASP A 291 -14.37 10.40 -5.00
N LEU A 292 -15.00 11.59 -5.05
CA LEU A 292 -16.45 11.75 -5.01
C LEU A 292 -17.11 11.15 -6.25
N LYS A 293 -18.11 10.30 -6.02
CA LYS A 293 -19.00 9.71 -7.02
C LYS A 293 -20.42 10.30 -6.90
N ARG A 294 -21.29 9.94 -7.84
CA ARG A 294 -22.67 10.42 -7.97
C ARG A 294 -23.68 9.31 -7.74
#